data_AF-A0A940U3P9-F1
#
_entry.id   AF-A0A940U3P9-F1
#
_cell.length_a   1.000
_cell.length_b   1.000
_cell.length_c   1.000
_cell.angle_alpha   90.00
_cell.angle_beta   90.00
_cell.angle_gamma   90.00
#
_symmetry.space_group_name_H-M   'P 1'
#
loop_
_entity.id
_entity.type
_entity.pdbx_description
1 polymer ?
#
loop_
_entity_poly.entity_id
_entity_poly.type
_entity_poly.pdbx_seq_one_letter_code
_entity_poly.pdbx_strand_id
1 'polypeptide(L)'
;MKSSKDGEFIEMLAVKIISVVFLILLFLAVYRSARRQKTHPRMRASEKLISSFIDAVQDLSQGKGDAYELLKEAFPRHEKAYLEFRPRLRGRSLKHFDEAWKDYYCSGNGNPVPFRDRYFAGGDDLLAKEKRQLALQRIKRILSFANSN
;
A
#
# COMPACT_ATOMS: atom_id res chain seq x y z
N MET A 1 48.46 44.56 20.20
CA MET A 1 47.01 44.24 20.10
C MET A 1 46.64 44.01 18.63
N LYS A 2 46.76 42.78 18.13
CA LYS A 2 46.39 42.41 16.74
C LYS A 2 46.12 40.90 16.63
N SER A 3 45.27 40.37 17.51
CA SER A 3 45.03 38.92 17.62
C SER A 3 43.57 38.54 17.89
N SER A 4 42.61 39.43 17.58
CA SER A 4 41.18 39.19 17.83
C SER A 4 40.33 39.03 16.57
N LYS A 5 40.78 39.52 15.42
CA LYS A 5 39.99 39.49 14.16
C LYS A 5 40.17 38.20 13.36
N ASP A 6 41.33 37.55 13.50
CA ASP A 6 41.66 36.36 12.71
C ASP A 6 40.94 35.11 13.24
N GLY A 7 40.69 35.03 14.55
CA GLY A 7 39.93 33.94 15.16
C GLY A 7 38.45 33.95 14.76
N GLU A 8 37.82 35.15 14.77
CA GLU A 8 36.41 35.33 14.39
C GLU A 8 36.16 34.99 12.91
N PHE A 9 37.15 35.28 12.05
CA PHE A 9 37.09 34.90 10.64
C PHE A 9 37.16 33.39 10.43
N ILE A 10 38.02 32.68 11.18
CA ILE A 10 38.15 31.21 11.09
C ILE A 10 36.88 30.52 11.59
N GLU A 11 36.28 31.00 12.68
CA GLU A 11 35.02 30.44 13.20
C GLU A 11 33.86 30.63 12.23
N MET A 12 33.73 31.83 11.65
CA MET A 12 32.69 32.12 10.66
C MET A 12 32.85 31.30 9.37
N LEU A 13 34.10 31.03 8.96
CA LEU A 13 34.40 30.18 7.81
C LEU A 13 34.06 28.72 8.12
N ALA A 14 34.40 28.22 9.30
CA ALA A 14 34.09 26.85 9.72
C ALA A 14 32.58 26.59 9.78
N VAL A 15 31.79 27.52 10.34
CA VAL A 15 30.32 27.40 10.40
C VAL A 15 29.70 27.34 9.00
N LYS A 16 30.20 28.16 8.06
CA LYS A 16 29.73 28.16 6.67
C LYS A 16 30.07 26.83 5.96
N ILE A 17 31.28 26.31 6.15
CA ILE A 17 31.69 25.01 5.57
C ILE A 17 30.81 23.89 6.11
N ILE A 18 30.59 23.82 7.42
CA ILE A 18 29.73 22.80 8.05
C ILE A 18 28.29 22.90 7.52
N SER A 19 27.75 24.11 7.38
CA SER A 19 26.41 24.35 6.83
C SER A 19 26.28 23.85 5.39
N VAL A 20 27.28 24.13 4.53
CA VAL A 20 27.30 23.66 3.13
C VAL A 20 27.38 22.14 3.06
N VAL A 21 28.24 21.50 3.86
CA VAL A 21 28.34 20.04 3.92
C VAL A 21 27.03 19.41 4.36
N PHE A 22 26.36 19.97 5.35
CA PHE A 22 25.05 19.49 5.82
C PHE A 22 23.98 19.58 4.73
N LEU A 23 23.92 20.69 3.98
CA LEU A 23 23.01 20.87 2.85
C LEU A 23 23.28 19.86 1.72
N ILE A 24 24.55 19.58 1.42
CA ILE A 24 24.94 18.56 0.42
C ILE A 24 24.48 17.18 0.87
N LEU A 25 24.66 16.82 2.14
CA LEU A 25 24.23 15.52 2.68
C LEU A 25 22.70 15.38 2.66
N LEU A 26 21.96 16.43 3.01
CA LEU A 26 20.50 16.45 2.88
C LEU A 26 20.05 16.29 1.43
N PHE A 27 20.68 17.02 0.50
CA PHE A 27 20.38 16.90 -0.93
C PHE A 27 20.66 15.49 -1.44
N LEU A 28 21.79 14.88 -1.06
CA LEU A 28 22.11 13.49 -1.40
C LEU A 28 21.11 12.49 -0.79
N ALA A 29 20.63 12.73 0.43
CA ALA A 29 19.62 11.88 1.07
C ALA A 29 18.26 11.95 0.35
N VAL A 30 17.78 13.16 0.03
CA VAL A 30 16.55 13.38 -0.74
C VAL A 30 16.69 12.79 -2.15
N TYR A 31 17.82 13.02 -2.81
CA TYR A 31 18.10 12.46 -4.14
C TYR A 31 18.15 10.93 -4.13
N ARG A 32 18.80 10.30 -3.14
CA ARG A 32 18.82 8.84 -2.98
C ARG A 32 17.43 8.28 -2.68
N SER A 33 16.63 8.97 -1.88
CA SER A 33 15.23 8.59 -1.59
C SER A 33 14.37 8.60 -2.86
N ALA A 34 14.41 9.70 -3.62
CA ALA A 34 13.70 9.83 -4.88
C ALA A 34 14.18 8.81 -5.95
N ARG A 35 15.48 8.49 -5.97
CA ARG A 35 16.04 7.48 -6.87
C ARG A 35 15.62 6.07 -6.49
N ARG A 36 15.54 5.73 -5.19
CA ARG A 36 15.03 4.42 -4.70
C ARG A 36 13.60 4.14 -5.14
N GLN A 37 12.74 5.16 -5.16
CA GLN A 37 11.36 5.04 -5.66
C GLN A 37 11.30 4.80 -7.19
N LYS A 38 12.23 5.39 -7.96
CA LYS A 38 12.32 5.15 -9.42
C LYS A 38 12.92 3.78 -9.77
N THR A 39 13.78 3.21 -8.93
CA THR A 39 14.49 1.95 -9.23
C THR A 39 13.73 0.67 -8.88
N HIS A 40 12.58 0.73 -8.20
CA HIS A 40 11.79 -0.47 -7.89
C HIS A 40 10.35 -0.40 -8.44
N PRO A 41 10.15 -0.74 -9.73
CA PRO A 41 8.82 -0.89 -10.32
C PRO A 41 7.87 -1.79 -9.52
N ARG A 42 8.42 -2.78 -8.80
CA ARG A 42 7.67 -3.65 -7.88
C ARG A 42 7.16 -2.88 -6.65
N MET A 43 8.00 -2.05 -6.02
CA MET A 43 7.62 -1.26 -4.84
C MET A 43 6.50 -0.28 -5.17
N ARG A 44 6.62 0.44 -6.30
CA ARG A 44 5.56 1.35 -6.77
C ARG A 44 4.25 0.61 -7.06
N ALA A 45 4.33 -0.60 -7.61
CA ALA A 45 3.15 -1.44 -7.82
C ALA A 45 2.55 -1.94 -6.48
N SER A 46 3.39 -2.29 -5.49
CA SER A 46 2.95 -2.63 -4.13
C SER A 46 2.22 -1.48 -3.47
N GLU A 47 2.76 -0.26 -3.52
CA GLU A 47 2.14 0.96 -2.97
C GLU A 47 0.79 1.25 -3.62
N LYS A 48 0.71 1.13 -4.94
CA LYS A 48 -0.56 1.25 -5.69
C LYS A 48 -1.57 0.19 -5.29
N LEU A 49 -1.12 -1.06 -5.10
CA LEU A 49 -1.99 -2.13 -4.61
C LEU A 49 -2.52 -1.75 -3.23
N ILE A 50 -1.67 -1.43 -2.27
CA ILE A 50 -2.07 -1.07 -0.90
C ILE A 50 -3.03 0.11 -0.89
N SER A 51 -2.67 1.22 -1.55
CA SER A 51 -3.50 2.43 -1.59
C SER A 51 -4.86 2.21 -2.24
N SER A 52 -4.99 1.29 -3.20
CA SER A 52 -6.30 1.00 -3.80
C SER A 52 -7.28 0.31 -2.85
N PHE A 53 -6.79 -0.37 -1.80
CA PHE A 53 -7.62 -1.11 -0.84
C PHE A 53 -7.80 -0.39 0.51
N ILE A 54 -7.07 0.71 0.77
CA ILE A 54 -7.00 1.28 2.12
C ILE A 54 -8.35 1.82 2.60
N ASP A 55 -9.08 2.52 1.73
CA ASP A 55 -10.43 3.01 2.01
C ASP A 55 -11.36 1.85 2.36
N ALA A 56 -11.36 0.80 1.54
CA ALA A 56 -12.18 -0.39 1.76
C ALA A 56 -11.82 -1.11 3.08
N VAL A 57 -10.54 -1.18 3.45
CA VAL A 57 -10.12 -1.74 4.74
C VAL A 57 -10.65 -0.90 5.90
N GLN A 58 -10.56 0.43 5.79
CA GLN A 58 -11.07 1.33 6.80
C GLN A 58 -12.59 1.20 6.95
N ASP A 59 -13.32 1.28 5.83
CA ASP A 59 -14.78 1.16 5.77
C ASP A 59 -15.27 -0.17 6.33
N LEU A 60 -14.63 -1.29 5.99
CA LEU A 60 -15.02 -2.59 6.53
C LEU A 60 -14.70 -2.74 8.02
N SER A 61 -13.63 -2.10 8.52
CA SER A 61 -13.18 -2.23 9.91
C SER A 61 -14.00 -1.35 10.85
N GLN A 62 -14.35 -0.15 10.41
CA GLN A 62 -15.07 0.85 11.21
C GLN A 62 -16.58 0.86 10.92
N GLY A 63 -16.98 0.41 9.73
CA GLY A 63 -18.32 0.57 9.21
C GLY A 63 -19.37 -0.32 9.88
N LYS A 64 -20.58 0.22 9.92
CA LYS A 64 -21.84 -0.51 10.09
C LYS A 64 -22.47 -0.71 8.71
N GLY A 65 -23.22 -1.78 8.54
CA GLY A 65 -23.90 -2.09 7.28
C GLY A 65 -23.20 -3.16 6.45
N ASP A 66 -23.67 -3.31 5.22
CA ASP A 66 -23.41 -4.48 4.39
C ASP A 66 -22.05 -4.41 3.67
N ALA A 67 -21.27 -5.50 3.72
CA ALA A 67 -19.96 -5.54 3.09
C ALA A 67 -20.03 -5.41 1.57
N TYR A 68 -21.12 -5.87 0.94
CA TYR A 68 -21.34 -5.68 -0.49
C TYR A 68 -21.48 -4.19 -0.82
N GLU A 69 -22.26 -3.44 -0.05
CA GLU A 69 -22.50 -2.02 -0.27
C GLU A 69 -21.21 -1.20 -0.13
N LEU A 70 -20.39 -1.53 0.87
CA LEU A 70 -19.09 -0.88 1.09
C LEU A 70 -18.09 -1.16 -0.04
N LEU A 71 -18.15 -2.35 -0.66
CA LEU A 71 -17.13 -2.77 -1.61
C LEU A 71 -17.52 -2.60 -3.08
N LYS A 72 -18.81 -2.58 -3.42
CA LYS A 72 -19.29 -2.60 -4.82
C LYS A 72 -18.66 -1.49 -5.67
N GLU A 73 -18.45 -0.30 -5.11
CA GLU A 73 -17.84 0.85 -5.79
C GLU A 73 -16.31 0.78 -5.82
N ALA A 74 -15.69 0.08 -4.86
CA ALA A 74 -14.26 -0.08 -4.77
C ALA A 74 -13.72 -1.17 -5.73
N PHE A 75 -14.56 -2.13 -6.16
CA PHE A 75 -14.12 -3.26 -6.99
C PHE A 75 -13.37 -2.89 -8.26
N PRO A 76 -13.85 -1.96 -9.11
CA PRO A 76 -13.12 -1.60 -10.33
C PRO A 76 -11.70 -1.08 -10.02
N ARG A 77 -11.53 -0.37 -8.89
CA ARG A 77 -10.22 0.12 -8.43
C ARG A 77 -9.33 -1.04 -7.97
N HIS A 78 -9.87 -1.97 -7.19
CA HIS A 78 -9.17 -3.16 -6.73
C HIS A 78 -8.72 -4.06 -7.89
N GLU A 79 -9.60 -4.28 -8.87
CA GLU A 79 -9.32 -5.11 -10.05
C GLU A 79 -8.21 -4.50 -10.90
N LYS A 80 -8.27 -3.19 -11.16
CA LYS A 80 -7.21 -2.48 -11.85
C LYS A 80 -5.86 -2.63 -11.13
N ALA A 81 -5.85 -2.46 -9.81
CA ALA A 81 -4.63 -2.60 -9.02
C ALA A 81 -4.08 -4.04 -9.01
N TYR A 82 -4.96 -5.04 -8.96
CA TYR A 82 -4.60 -6.44 -9.14
C TYR A 82 -3.92 -6.67 -10.50
N LEU A 83 -4.52 -6.20 -11.60
CA LEU A 83 -3.97 -6.35 -12.95
C LEU A 83 -2.62 -5.65 -13.11
N GLU A 84 -2.43 -4.47 -12.49
CA GLU A 84 -1.15 -3.74 -12.51
C GLU A 84 -0.05 -4.42 -11.66
N PHE A 85 -0.41 -5.04 -10.54
CA PHE A 85 0.54 -5.69 -9.63
C PHE A 85 0.92 -7.10 -10.09
N ARG A 86 -0.03 -7.86 -10.64
CA ARG A 86 0.11 -9.27 -11.01
C ARG A 86 1.38 -9.59 -11.82
N PRO A 87 1.77 -8.83 -12.87
CA PRO A 87 2.98 -9.11 -13.66
C PRO A 87 4.30 -9.00 -12.86
N ARG A 88 4.26 -8.47 -11.64
CA ARG A 88 5.43 -8.34 -10.75
C ARG A 88 5.69 -9.59 -9.92
N LEU A 89 4.77 -10.56 -9.94
CA LEU A 89 4.91 -11.84 -9.27
C LEU A 89 5.27 -12.93 -10.27
N ARG A 90 5.95 -13.99 -9.79
CA ARG A 90 6.34 -15.16 -10.59
C ARG A 90 6.16 -16.45 -9.79
N GLY A 91 6.07 -17.56 -10.51
CA GLY A 91 6.05 -18.91 -9.94
C GLY A 91 4.96 -19.10 -8.89
N ARG A 92 5.34 -19.66 -7.74
CA ARG A 92 4.41 -19.98 -6.64
C ARG A 92 3.72 -18.75 -6.05
N SER A 93 4.42 -17.61 -5.97
CA SER A 93 3.85 -16.36 -5.44
C SER A 93 2.71 -15.84 -6.33
N LEU A 94 2.90 -15.87 -7.66
CA LEU A 94 1.85 -15.50 -8.61
C LEU A 94 0.63 -16.42 -8.48
N LYS A 95 0.84 -17.73 -8.37
CA LYS A 95 -0.26 -18.71 -8.20
C LYS A 95 -1.10 -18.40 -6.95
N HIS A 96 -0.44 -18.18 -5.79
CA HIS A 96 -1.17 -17.89 -4.56
C HIS A 96 -1.82 -16.51 -4.54
N PHE A 97 -1.26 -15.54 -5.28
CA PHE A 97 -1.88 -14.24 -5.46
C PHE A 97 -3.16 -14.34 -6.30
N ASP A 98 -3.12 -15.08 -7.42
CA ASP A 98 -4.30 -15.35 -8.25
C ASP A 98 -5.37 -16.13 -7.46
N GLU A 99 -4.97 -17.08 -6.60
CA GLU A 99 -5.89 -17.78 -5.69
C GLU A 99 -6.52 -16.83 -4.66
N ALA A 100 -5.74 -15.93 -4.06
CA ALA A 100 -6.26 -14.94 -3.12
C ALA A 100 -7.22 -13.95 -3.81
N TRP A 101 -6.89 -13.52 -5.02
CA TRP A 101 -7.76 -12.68 -5.85
C TRP A 101 -9.06 -13.39 -6.20
N LYS A 102 -8.98 -14.67 -6.58
CA LYS A 102 -10.16 -15.51 -6.77
C LYS A 102 -10.97 -15.51 -5.48
N ASP A 103 -10.46 -15.98 -4.35
CA ASP A 103 -11.25 -16.04 -3.11
C ASP A 103 -11.96 -14.72 -2.75
N TYR A 104 -11.33 -13.59 -3.03
CA TYR A 104 -11.92 -12.26 -2.91
C TYR A 104 -13.03 -11.95 -3.93
N TYR A 105 -12.80 -12.20 -5.23
CA TYR A 105 -13.65 -11.79 -6.35
C TYR A 105 -14.50 -12.92 -6.98
N CYS A 106 -13.96 -14.14 -7.14
CA CYS A 106 -14.58 -15.33 -7.75
C CYS A 106 -14.57 -16.58 -6.84
N SER A 107 -15.53 -17.50 -6.97
CA SER A 107 -15.43 -18.76 -6.19
C SER A 107 -14.23 -19.61 -6.62
N GLY A 108 -13.45 -20.04 -5.63
CA GLY A 108 -12.84 -21.37 -5.71
C GLY A 108 -13.96 -22.39 -5.86
N ASN A 109 -13.80 -23.33 -6.79
CA ASN A 109 -14.69 -24.44 -7.19
C ASN A 109 -15.28 -24.32 -8.62
N GLY A 110 -14.89 -23.32 -9.43
CA GLY A 110 -15.24 -23.29 -10.86
C GLY A 110 -16.64 -22.78 -11.20
N ASN A 111 -17.51 -22.58 -10.20
CA ASN A 111 -18.80 -21.90 -10.33
C ASN A 111 -18.75 -20.57 -9.59
N PRO A 112 -18.57 -19.42 -10.28
CA PRO A 112 -18.44 -18.13 -9.61
C PRO A 112 -19.74 -17.78 -8.87
N VAL A 113 -19.78 -18.02 -7.56
CA VAL A 113 -20.80 -17.43 -6.68
C VAL A 113 -20.74 -15.91 -6.89
N PRO A 114 -21.84 -15.26 -7.32
CA PRO A 114 -21.88 -13.84 -7.59
C PRO A 114 -21.30 -13.02 -6.44
N PHE A 115 -20.57 -11.96 -6.78
CA PHE A 115 -19.97 -11.04 -5.80
C PHE A 115 -20.98 -10.61 -4.72
N ARG A 116 -22.24 -10.35 -5.12
CA ARG A 116 -23.34 -10.04 -4.20
C ARG A 116 -23.54 -11.09 -3.13
N ASP A 117 -23.75 -12.35 -3.49
CA ASP A 117 -24.09 -13.42 -2.54
C ASP A 117 -22.97 -13.71 -1.53
N ARG A 118 -21.73 -13.32 -1.85
CA ARG A 118 -20.60 -13.45 -0.91
C ARG A 118 -20.68 -12.49 0.24
N TYR A 119 -21.08 -11.25 -0.01
CA TYR A 119 -20.90 -10.14 0.92
C TYR A 119 -22.20 -9.48 1.36
N PHE A 120 -23.30 -9.76 0.65
CA PHE A 120 -24.64 -9.33 1.01
C PHE A 120 -25.16 -10.12 2.21
N ALA A 121 -25.72 -9.40 3.17
CA ALA A 121 -26.32 -9.88 4.40
C ALA A 121 -27.81 -9.57 4.50
N GLY A 122 -28.38 -8.79 3.57
CA GLY A 122 -29.83 -8.60 3.48
C GLY A 122 -30.47 -7.91 4.68
N GLY A 123 -29.70 -7.12 5.43
CA GLY A 123 -30.16 -6.41 6.62
C GLY A 123 -29.98 -7.19 7.93
N ASP A 124 -29.43 -8.40 7.91
CA ASP A 124 -29.01 -9.11 9.12
C ASP A 124 -27.68 -8.54 9.63
N ASP A 125 -27.69 -7.93 10.81
CA ASP A 125 -26.53 -7.27 11.42
C ASP A 125 -25.39 -8.24 11.79
N LEU A 126 -25.73 -9.46 12.24
CA LEU A 126 -24.75 -10.45 12.65
C LEU A 126 -24.07 -11.02 11.40
N LEU A 127 -24.86 -11.39 10.40
CA LEU A 127 -24.34 -11.83 9.11
C LEU A 127 -23.52 -10.72 8.45
N ALA A 128 -23.98 -9.46 8.49
CA ALA A 128 -23.23 -8.33 7.94
C ALA A 128 -21.85 -8.20 8.59
N LYS A 129 -21.76 -8.37 9.91
CA LYS A 129 -20.48 -8.38 10.63
C LYS A 129 -19.58 -9.52 10.17
N GLU A 130 -20.11 -10.73 10.02
CA GLU A 130 -19.36 -11.88 9.51
C GLU A 130 -18.86 -11.64 8.08
N LYS A 131 -19.71 -11.12 7.19
CA LYS A 131 -19.33 -10.78 5.82
C LYS A 131 -18.24 -9.71 5.75
N ARG A 132 -18.30 -8.69 6.62
CA ARG A 132 -17.24 -7.66 6.73
C ARG A 132 -15.92 -8.27 7.18
N GLN A 133 -15.94 -9.14 8.20
CA GLN A 133 -14.74 -9.83 8.67
C GLN A 133 -14.14 -10.75 7.60
N LEU A 134 -14.97 -11.49 6.88
CA LEU A 134 -14.54 -12.34 5.77
C LEU A 134 -13.89 -11.51 4.64
N ALA A 135 -14.49 -10.38 4.28
CA ALA A 135 -13.93 -9.46 3.29
C ALA A 135 -12.56 -8.91 3.73
N LEU A 136 -12.44 -8.47 4.99
CA LEU A 136 -11.17 -8.00 5.56
C LEU A 136 -10.09 -9.08 5.52
N GLN A 137 -10.43 -10.32 5.88
CA GLN A 137 -9.47 -11.43 5.83
C GLN A 137 -8.97 -11.67 4.40
N ARG A 138 -9.86 -11.64 3.41
CA ARG A 138 -9.51 -11.83 1.99
C ARG A 138 -8.65 -10.69 1.45
N ILE A 139 -9.00 -9.44 1.77
CA ILE A 139 -8.19 -8.27 1.40
C ILE A 139 -6.80 -8.34 2.04
N LYS A 140 -6.70 -8.67 3.34
CA LYS A 140 -5.40 -8.83 4.02
C LYS A 140 -4.54 -9.91 3.36
N ARG A 141 -5.14 -11.01 2.90
CA ARG A 141 -4.44 -12.05 2.14
C ARG A 141 -3.91 -11.54 0.80
N ILE A 142 -4.64 -10.67 0.09
CA ILE A 142 -4.14 -10.02 -1.14
C ILE A 142 -2.98 -9.08 -0.82
N LEU A 143 -3.12 -8.26 0.22
CA LEU A 143 -2.12 -7.25 0.60
C LEU A 143 -0.83 -7.85 1.15
N SER A 144 -0.84 -9.08 1.66
CA SER A 144 0.38 -9.74 2.15
C SER A 144 1.44 -9.91 1.05
N PHE A 145 1.03 -10.02 -0.23
CA PHE A 145 1.94 -10.11 -1.38
C PHE A 145 2.65 -8.80 -1.69
N ALA A 146 2.07 -7.66 -1.30
CA ALA A 146 2.73 -6.36 -1.41
C ALA A 146 3.77 -6.13 -0.30
N ASN A 147 3.57 -6.76 0.86
CA ASN A 147 4.41 -6.60 2.06
C ASN A 147 5.51 -7.68 2.21
N SER A 148 5.43 -8.77 1.44
CA SER A 148 6.43 -9.84 1.46
C SER A 148 7.69 -9.38 0.71
N ASN A 149 8.69 -8.93 1.46
CA ASN A 149 10.07 -8.68 1.02
C ASN A 149 10.93 -9.93 1.23
#